data_AF-A0A1H6W4Y7-F1
#
_entry.id   AF-A0A1H6W4Y7-F1
#
_cell.length_a   1.000
_cell.length_b   1.000
_cell.length_c   1.000
_cell.angle_alpha   90.00
_cell.angle_beta   90.00
_cell.angle_gamma   90.00
#
_symmetry.space_group_name_H-M   'P 1'
#
loop_
_entity.id
_entity.type
_entity.pdbx_description
1 polymer ?
#
loop_
_entity_poly.entity_id
_entity_poly.type
_entity_poly.pdbx_seq_one_letter_code
_entity_poly.pdbx_strand_id
1 'polypeptide(L)' 'MFLNCPSGIMKQIKGYTSRILREEFVELSKMPGLWTRSYFVSTAGNACSETIKKYAESQKKRY' A
#
# COMPACT_ATOMS: atom_id res chain seq x y z
N MET A 1 15.49 0.51 14.54
CA MET A 1 14.51 0.05 15.53
C MET A 1 13.15 0.70 15.25
N PHE A 2 12.32 0.10 14.40
CA PHE A 2 10.91 0.49 14.16
C PHE A 2 10.05 -0.72 13.75
N LEU A 3 10.48 -1.95 14.09
CA LEU A 3 9.94 -3.16 13.50
C LEU A 3 8.48 -3.46 13.92
N ASN A 4 7.97 -2.79 14.96
CA ASN A 4 6.64 -3.06 15.52
C ASN A 4 5.61 -1.93 15.31
N CYS A 5 5.94 -0.86 14.56
CA CYS A 5 4.94 0.13 14.18
C CYS A 5 4.28 -0.26 12.84
N PRO A 6 2.95 -0.12 12.69
CA PRO A 6 2.27 -0.44 11.44
C PRO A 6 2.86 0.24 10.20
N SER A 7 3.40 1.46 10.35
CA SER A 7 4.10 2.19 9.28
C SER A 7 5.38 1.48 8.81
N GLY A 8 6.17 0.94 9.74
CA GLY A 8 7.40 0.21 9.44
C GLY A 8 7.12 -1.09 8.68
N ILE A 9 6.13 -1.85 9.17
CA ILE A 9 5.68 -3.10 8.53
C ILE A 9 5.16 -2.81 7.12
N MET A 10 4.27 -1.83 6.95
CA MET A 10 3.72 -1.48 5.65
C MET A 10 4.78 -0.97 4.67
N LYS A 11 5.82 -0.28 5.15
CA LYS A 11 6.96 0.12 4.32
C LYS A 11 7.72 -1.10 3.78
N GLN A 12 7.97 -2.11 4.62
CA GLN A 12 8.64 -3.33 4.20
C GLN A 12 7.79 -4.12 3.21
N ILE A 13 6.51 -4.34 3.49
CA ILE A 13 5.59 -5.09 2.62
C ILE A 13 5.48 -4.43 1.24
N LYS A 14 5.20 -3.13 1.18
CA LYS A 14 5.07 -2.39 -0.09
C LYS A 14 6.40 -2.35 -0.86
N GLY A 15 7.52 -2.16 -0.17
CA GLY A 15 8.83 -2.13 -0.80
C GLY A 15 9.21 -3.48 -1.41
N TYR A 16 9.06 -4.55 -0.64
CA TYR A 16 9.39 -5.90 -1.08
C TYR A 16 8.53 -6.36 -2.26
N THR A 17 7.20 -6.22 -2.14
CA THR A 17 6.27 -6.58 -3.23
C THR A 17 6.48 -5.74 -4.47
N SER A 18 6.77 -4.43 -4.34
CA SER A 18 7.08 -3.60 -5.51
C SER A 18 8.35 -4.04 -6.22
N ARG A 19 9.34 -4.61 -5.52
CA ARG A 19 10.56 -5.11 -6.15
C ARG A 19 10.26 -6.37 -6.98
N ILE A 20 9.65 -7.38 -6.36
CA ILE A 20 9.32 -8.65 -7.02
C ILE A 20 8.44 -8.41 -8.24
N LEU A 21 7.37 -7.62 -8.11
CA LEU A 21 6.45 -7.37 -9.22
C LEU A 21 7.12 -6.63 -10.39
N ARG A 22 8.14 -5.81 -10.14
CA ARG A 22 8.91 -5.15 -11.22
C ARG A 22 9.92 -6.08 -11.87
N GLU A 23 10.43 -7.06 -11.15
CA GLU A 23 11.30 -8.11 -11.68
C GLU A 23 10.50 -9.09 -12.54
N GLU A 24 9.26 -9.42 -12.15
CA GLU A 24 8.36 -10.32 -12.89
C GLU A 24 7.67 -9.65 -14.09
N PHE A 25 7.23 -8.40 -13.94
CA PHE A 25 6.47 -7.68 -14.96
C PHE A 25 7.21 -6.43 -15.42
N VAL A 26 7.94 -6.53 -16.53
CA VAL A 26 8.77 -5.44 -17.08
C VAL A 26 7.97 -4.17 -17.36
N GLU A 27 6.69 -4.28 -17.67
CA GLU A 27 5.78 -3.14 -17.90
C GLU A 27 5.66 -2.24 -16.66
N LEU A 28 5.69 -2.83 -15.46
CA LEU A 28 5.58 -2.12 -14.19
C LEU A 28 6.85 -1.35 -13.82
N SER A 29 7.99 -1.68 -14.44
CA SER A 29 9.27 -1.00 -14.20
C SER A 29 9.23 0.49 -14.58
N LYS A 30 8.40 0.86 -15.57
CA LYS A 30 8.25 2.22 -16.09
C LYS A 30 7.44 3.14 -15.16
N MET A 31 6.68 2.58 -14.22
CA MET A 31 5.87 3.37 -13.30
C MET A 31 6.75 4.03 -12.22
N PRO A 32 6.51 5.30 -11.84
CA PRO A 32 7.28 5.97 -10.78
C PRO A 32 7.05 5.37 -9.39
N GLY A 33 5.93 4.68 -9.17
CA GLY A 33 5.65 3.96 -7.93
C GLY A 33 4.49 2.98 -8.12
N LEU A 34 4.64 1.75 -7.61
CA LEU A 34 3.60 0.72 -7.74
C LEU A 34 2.50 0.86 -6.68
N TRP A 35 2.88 1.31 -5.48
CA TRP A 35 1.97 1.54 -4.38
C TRP A 35 1.87 3.04 -4.05
N THR A 36 0.70 3.49 -3.61
CA THR A 36 0.55 4.83 -3.06
C THR A 36 1.35 4.98 -1.75
N ARG A 37 1.73 6.22 -1.42
CA ARG A 37 2.42 6.52 -0.15
C ARG A 37 1.53 6.27 1.07
N SER A 38 0.21 6.36 0.92
CA SER A 38 -0.80 6.19 1.97
C SER A 38 -1.13 4.72 2.22
N TYR A 39 -1.47 4.37 3.45
CA TYR A 39 -2.01 3.06 3.81
C TYR A 39 -3.10 3.24 4.88
N PHE A 40 -4.06 2.31 4.90
CA PHE A 40 -5.09 2.24 5.92
C PHE A 40 -4.78 1.09 6.86
N VAL A 41 -4.93 1.30 8.16
CA VAL A 41 -4.77 0.28 9.19
C VAL A 41 -5.89 0.44 10.22
N SER A 42 -6.52 -0.67 10.60
CA SER A 42 -7.55 -0.74 11.63
C SER A 42 -7.45 -2.08 12.35
N THR A 43 -7.92 -2.14 13.59
CA THR A 43 -7.96 -3.38 14.37
C THR A 43 -9.04 -4.33 13.85
N ALA A 44 -8.82 -5.63 13.99
CA ALA A 44 -9.83 -6.63 13.67
C ALA A 44 -11.09 -6.35 14.51
N GLY A 45 -12.24 -6.21 13.83
CA GLY A 45 -13.53 -5.87 14.44
C GLY A 45 -14.07 -4.47 14.10
N ASN A 46 -13.22 -3.49 13.78
CA ASN A 46 -13.63 -2.11 13.48
C ASN A 46 -13.61 -1.75 11.98
N ALA A 47 -13.20 -2.67 11.12
CA ALA A 47 -13.15 -2.45 9.68
C ALA A 47 -14.47 -2.90 9.02
N CYS A 48 -15.40 -1.98 8.81
CA CYS A 48 -16.54 -2.20 7.94
C CYS A 48 -16.09 -2.07 6.46
N SER A 49 -16.67 -2.87 5.57
CA SER A 49 -16.40 -2.81 4.12
C SER A 49 -16.64 -1.41 3.54
N GLU A 50 -17.64 -0.70 4.06
CA GLU A 50 -17.96 0.68 3.68
C GLU A 50 -16.81 1.65 4.01
N THR A 51 -16.15 1.48 5.15
CA THR A 51 -15.00 2.31 5.57
C THR A 51 -13.80 2.11 4.63
N ILE A 52 -13.52 0.86 4.24
CA ILE A 52 -12.46 0.53 3.29
C ILE A 52 -12.76 1.16 1.93
N LYS A 53 -14.01 1.06 1.46
CA LYS A 53 -14.46 1.65 0.20
C LYS A 53 -14.29 3.18 0.19
N LYS A 54 -14.78 3.85 1.24
CA LYS A 54 -14.60 5.31 1.41
C LYS A 54 -13.13 5.72 1.41
N TYR A 55 -12.27 4.95 2.09
CA TYR A 55 -10.82 5.21 2.08
C TYR A 55 -10.24 5.08 0.67
N ALA A 56 -10.59 4.03 -0.08
CA ALA A 56 -10.11 3.81 -1.44
C ALA A 56 -10.56 4.94 -2.38
N GLU A 57 -11.81 5.37 -2.30
CA GLU A 57 -12.36 6.48 -3.09
C GLU A 57 -11.73 7.83 -2.75
N SER A 58 -11.36 8.04 -1.47
CA SER A 58 -10.69 9.27 -1.03
C SER A 58 -9.24 9.39 -1.50
N GLN A 59 -8.63 8.31 -2.01
CA GLN A 59 -7.27 8.37 -2.53
C GLN A 59 -7.25 9.19 -3.81
N LYS A 60 -6.47 10.29 -3.80
CA LYS A 60 -6.28 11.13 -4.98
C LYS A 60 -5.72 10.30 -6.13
N LYS A 61 -6.46 10.21 -7.24
CA LYS A 61 -5.97 9.71 -8.52
C LYS A 61 -5.02 10.76 -9.10
N ARG A 62 -3.74 10.70 -8.72
CA ARG A 62 -2.70 11.41 -9.47
C ARG A 62 -2.38 10.53 -10.68
N TYR A 63 -2.92 10.90 -11.83
CA TYR A 63 -2.33 10.58 -13.12
C TYR A 63 -1.02 11.36 -13.26
#